data_AF-A0A7Z1GPA1-F1
#
_entry.id   AF-A0A7Z1GPA1-F1
#
_cell.length_a   1.000
_cell.length_b   1.000
_cell.length_c   1.000
_cell.angle_alpha   90.00
_cell.angle_beta   90.00
_cell.angle_gamma   90.00
#
_symmetry.space_group_name_H-M   'P 1'
#
loop_
_entity.id
_entity.type
_entity.pdbx_description
1 polymer ?
#
loop_
_entity_poly.entity_id
_entity_poly.type
_entity_poly.pdbx_seq_one_letter_code
_entity_poly.pdbx_strand_id
1 'polypeptide(L)' 'MQVNPQEVGGTKATTVRARPTMASHRLDLPSICDICGNARSTRKHAQCSRIRQKTKQVEWAAIQAEKTAPKQQKGRRYAR' A
#
# COMPACT_ATOMS: atom_id res chain seq x y z
N MET A 1 18.01 -40.02 17.67
CA MET A 1 17.36 -38.81 18.23
C MET A 1 16.55 -38.15 17.13
N GLN A 2 15.26 -38.51 17.04
CA GLN A 2 14.30 -37.90 16.12
C GLN A 2 13.54 -36.82 16.89
N VAL A 3 13.66 -35.56 16.46
CA VAL A 3 12.82 -34.47 16.95
C VAL A 3 12.00 -33.97 15.77
N ASN A 4 10.69 -34.15 15.90
CA ASN A 4 9.66 -33.85 14.92
C ASN A 4 9.38 -32.33 14.93
N PRO A 5 9.38 -31.61 13.79
CA PRO A 5 9.05 -30.19 13.79
C PRO A 5 7.55 -29.99 14.09
N GLN A 6 7.27 -29.08 15.03
CA GLN A 6 5.92 -28.70 15.42
C GLN A 6 5.26 -27.84 14.33
N GLU A 7 4.15 -28.32 13.80
CA GLU A 7 3.25 -27.64 12.88
C GLU A 7 2.61 -26.41 13.57
N VAL A 8 3.17 -25.22 13.38
CA VAL A 8 2.55 -23.98 13.85
C VAL A 8 1.38 -23.61 12.94
N GLY A 9 0.18 -24.01 13.36
CA GLY A 9 -1.10 -23.61 12.78
C GLY A 9 -1.27 -22.10 12.83
N GLY A 10 -0.88 -21.42 11.75
CA GLY A 10 -1.10 -19.99 11.55
C GLY A 10 -2.58 -19.73 11.26
N THR A 11 -3.35 -19.40 12.29
CA THR A 11 -4.67 -18.79 12.13
C THR A 11 -4.51 -17.50 11.32
N LYS A 12 -4.91 -17.55 10.05
CA LYS A 12 -4.91 -16.37 9.18
C LYS A 12 -5.95 -15.39 9.71
N ALA A 13 -5.51 -14.41 10.50
CA ALA A 13 -6.27 -13.20 10.76
C ALA A 13 -6.48 -12.47 9.43
N THR A 14 -7.60 -12.73 8.77
CA THR A 14 -8.05 -12.03 7.56
C THR A 14 -8.45 -10.61 7.95
N THR A 15 -7.45 -9.75 8.11
CA THR A 15 -7.66 -8.30 8.10
C THR A 15 -8.23 -7.95 6.73
N VAL A 16 -9.46 -7.41 6.69
CA VAL A 16 -10.06 -6.86 5.47
C VAL A 16 -9.11 -5.79 4.96
N ARG A 17 -8.29 -6.12 3.96
CA ARG A 17 -7.32 -5.17 3.40
C ARG A 17 -8.11 -4.07 2.71
N ALA A 18 -8.18 -2.90 3.34
CA ALA A 18 -8.77 -1.69 2.75
C ALA A 18 -8.05 -1.22 1.48
N ARG A 19 -6.89 -1.81 1.16
CA ARG A 19 -6.12 -1.51 -0.04
C ARG A 19 -6.32 -2.65 -1.05
N PRO A 20 -6.78 -2.36 -2.28
CA PRO A 20 -6.95 -3.38 -3.32
C PRO A 20 -5.63 -4.13 -3.57
N THR A 21 -5.75 -5.39 -3.98
CA THR A 21 -4.59 -6.18 -4.39
C THR A 21 -3.97 -5.50 -5.61
N MET A 22 -2.73 -5.03 -5.49
CA MET A 22 -2.05 -4.39 -6.62
C MET A 22 -1.64 -5.49 -7.61
N ALA A 23 -2.38 -5.54 -8.71
CA ALA A 23 -2.15 -6.18 -10.02
C ALA A 23 -1.08 -7.28 -10.14
N SER A 24 -1.50 -8.44 -10.66
CA SER A 24 -0.70 -9.58 -11.11
C SER A 24 0.15 -9.32 -12.38
N HIS A 25 0.27 -8.08 -12.84
CA HIS A 25 1.05 -7.71 -14.02
C HIS A 25 2.51 -7.42 -13.64
N ARG A 26 3.45 -7.81 -14.51
CA ARG A 26 4.86 -7.41 -14.36
C ARG A 26 4.93 -5.88 -14.41
N LEU A 27 5.41 -5.31 -13.32
CA LEU A 27 5.59 -3.88 -13.19
C LEU A 27 6.90 -3.57 -13.92
N ASP A 28 6.85 -3.19 -15.20
CA ASP A 28 8.02 -2.69 -15.95
C ASP A 28 8.49 -1.39 -15.29
N LEU A 29 9.29 -1.57 -14.24
CA LEU A 29 9.85 -0.46 -13.50
C LEU A 29 11.06 0.06 -14.28
N PRO A 30 11.15 1.39 -14.49
CA PRO A 30 12.32 1.98 -15.13
C PRO A 30 13.61 1.56 -14.41
N SER A 31 14.63 1.17 -15.16
CA SER A 31 15.93 0.78 -14.58
C SER A 31 16.60 1.92 -13.80
N ILE A 32 16.16 3.16 -14.01
CA ILE A 32 16.63 4.37 -13.34
C ILE A 32 15.62 4.85 -12.29
N CYS A 33 16.11 5.38 -11.18
CA CYS A 33 15.33 6.07 -10.17
C CYS A 33 15.05 7.51 -10.62
N ASP A 34 13.77 7.87 -10.73
CA ASP A 34 13.25 9.23 -10.93
C ASP A 34 13.68 10.26 -9.87
N ILE A 35 13.95 9.84 -8.63
CA ILE A 35 14.30 10.76 -7.53
C ILE A 35 15.78 11.13 -7.55
N CYS A 36 16.67 10.15 -7.76
CA CYS A 36 18.11 10.34 -7.62
C CYS A 36 18.89 10.10 -8.92
N GLY A 37 18.23 9.75 -10.02
CA GLY A 37 18.86 9.53 -11.33
C GLY A 37 19.75 8.28 -11.42
N ASN A 38 19.93 7.53 -10.33
CA ASN A 38 20.79 6.36 -10.30
C ASN A 38 20.05 5.08 -10.73
N ALA A 39 20.81 4.06 -11.15
CA ALA A 39 20.26 2.76 -11.46
C ALA A 39 19.62 2.10 -10.22
N ARG A 40 18.37 1.64 -10.34
CA ARG A 40 17.57 1.00 -9.27
C ARG A 40 18.20 -0.29 -8.73
N SER A 41 19.08 -0.92 -9.51
CA SER A 41 19.90 -2.07 -9.09
C SER A 41 20.86 -1.74 -7.95
N THR A 42 21.20 -0.46 -7.76
CA THR A 42 22.04 -0.03 -6.63
C THR A 42 21.24 -0.11 -5.32
N ARG A 43 21.80 -0.72 -4.28
CA ARG A 43 21.14 -0.92 -2.97
C ARG A 43 21.01 0.37 -2.12
N LYS A 44 21.10 1.56 -2.72
CA LYS A 44 21.15 2.86 -2.02
C LYS A 44 19.79 3.61 -1.98
N HIS A 45 18.68 2.92 -2.27
CA HIS A 45 17.37 3.56 -2.49
C HIS A 45 16.47 3.69 -1.26
N ALA A 46 16.98 3.45 -0.05
CA ALA A 46 16.16 3.54 1.17
C ALA A 46 15.49 4.92 1.35
N GLN A 47 16.25 6.00 1.15
CA GLN A 47 15.73 7.36 1.26
C GLN A 47 14.71 7.68 0.15
N CYS A 48 15.03 7.33 -1.11
CA CYS A 48 14.13 7.51 -2.24
C CYS A 48 12.80 6.77 -2.04
N SER A 49 12.85 5.55 -1.50
CA SER A 49 11.65 4.76 -1.17
C SER A 49 10.78 5.47 -0.13
N ARG A 50 11.38 6.01 0.94
CA ARG A 50 10.64 6.78 1.97
C ARG A 50 9.95 8.01 1.37
N ILE A 51 10.62 8.73 0.46
CA ILE A 51 10.03 9.90 -0.21
C ILE A 51 8.78 9.47 -1.01
N ARG A 52 8.86 8.41 -1.83
CA ARG A 52 7.69 7.89 -2.57
C ARG A 52 6.55 7.46 -1.66
N GLN A 53 6.88 6.84 -0.52
CA GLN A 53 5.85 6.42 0.43
C GLN A 53 5.13 7.63 1.01
N LYS A 54 5.87 8.70 1.37
CA LYS A 54 5.28 9.96 1.84
C LYS A 54 4.41 10.62 0.78
N THR A 55 4.86 10.73 -0.47
CA THR A 55 4.05 11.34 -1.55
C THR A 55 2.77 10.57 -1.78
N LYS A 56 2.83 9.23 -1.86
CA LYS A 56 1.62 8.39 -1.99
C LYS A 56 0.69 8.49 -0.78
N GLN A 57 1.22 8.67 0.42
CA GLN A 57 0.39 8.89 1.61
C GLN A 57 -0.34 10.23 1.53
N VAL A 58 0.33 11.29 1.06
CA VAL A 58 -0.29 12.61 0.84
C VAL A 58 -1.36 12.54 -0.25
N GLU A 59 -1.06 11.93 -1.40
CA GLU A 59 -2.04 11.68 -2.47
C GLU A 59 -3.26 10.91 -1.94
N TRP A 60 -3.02 9.86 -1.14
CA TRP A 60 -4.10 9.08 -0.57
C TRP A 60 -4.92 9.87 0.45
N ALA A 61 -4.29 10.73 1.26
CA ALA A 61 -4.99 11.61 2.18
C ALA A 61 -5.89 12.60 1.43
N ALA A 62 -5.42 13.17 0.32
CA ALA A 62 -6.23 14.05 -0.53
C ALA A 62 -7.43 13.31 -1.14
N ILE A 63 -7.21 12.14 -1.73
CA ILE A 63 -8.29 11.30 -2.30
C ILE A 63 -9.31 10.92 -1.21
N GLN A 64 -8.87 10.61 0.01
CA GLN A 64 -9.79 10.29 1.10
C GLN A 64 -10.59 11.51 1.56
N ALA A 65 -9.99 12.69 1.60
CA ALA A 65 -10.69 13.94 1.90
C ALA A 65 -11.77 14.26 0.83
N GLU A 66 -11.45 14.07 -0.44
CA GLU A 66 -12.40 14.22 -1.55
C GLU A 66 -13.55 13.20 -1.47
N LYS A 67 -13.28 11.98 -1.00
CA LYS A 67 -14.32 10.95 -0.79
C LYS A 67 -15.17 11.18 0.47
N THR A 68 -14.66 11.85 1.49
CA THR A 68 -15.41 12.16 2.72
C THR A 68 -16.24 13.44 2.59
N ALA A 69 -15.82 14.39 1.77
CA ALA A 69 -16.57 15.62 1.48
C ALA A 69 -18.04 15.37 1.03
N PRO A 70 -18.35 14.49 0.05
CA PRO A 70 -19.72 14.21 -0.37
C PRO A 70 -20.50 13.32 0.63
N LYS A 71 -19.82 12.65 1.57
CA LYS A 71 -20.49 11.87 2.63
C LYS A 71 -21.05 12.76 3.73
N GLN A 72 -20.47 13.95 3.96
CA GLN A 72 -20.97 14.91 4.93
C GLN A 72 -22.16 15.73 4.39
N GLN A 73 -22.18 16.03 3.08
CA GLN A 73 -23.30 16.73 2.44
C GLN A 73 -24.52 15.84 2.13
N LYS A 74 -24.36 14.52 2.03
CA LYS A 74 -25.51 13.61 1.93
C LYS A 74 -26.13 13.46 3.31
N GLY A 75 -27.00 14.41 3.67
CA GLY A 75 -27.96 14.26 4.75
C GLY A 75 -28.61 12.87 4.68
N ARG A 76 -28.83 12.26 5.86
CA ARG A 76 -29.36 10.90 6.03
C ARG A 76 -30.43 10.60 4.98
N ARG A 77 -30.06 9.83 3.94
CA ARG A 77 -30.96 9.49 2.83
C ARG A 77 -32.04 8.48 3.24
N TYR A 78 -32.08 8.09 4.51
CA TYR A 78 -33.09 7.23 5.09
C TYR A 78 -33.59 7.87 6.39
N ALA A 79 -34.51 8.81 6.26
CA ALA A 79 -35.58 8.94 7.23
C ALA A 79 -36.64 7.92 6.79
N ARG A 80 -36.78 6.84 7.56
CA ARG A 80 -37.91 5.91 7.49
C ARG A 80 -38.59 5.94 8.84
#